data_AF-A0A1J4TQP2-F1
#
_entry.id   AF-A0A1J4TQP2-F1
#
_cell.length_a   1.000
_cell.length_b   1.000
_cell.length_c   1.000
_cell.angle_alpha   90.00
_cell.angle_beta   90.00
_cell.angle_gamma   90.00
#
_symmetry.space_group_name_H-M   'P 1'
#
loop_
_entity.id
_entity.type
_entity.pdbx_description
1 polymer ?
#
loop_
_entity_poly.entity_id
_entity_poly.type
_entity_poly.pdbx_seq_one_letter_code
_entity_poly.pdbx_strand_id
1 'polypeptide(L)'
;MDLLSAPRSELIRIIYEQQDKITALETQIAEIKARLNNQDPKQQNKPPSWVKPNIKNKKKGPRKKREENFGRKLDIPTKQIFHSFNICPDCNGRLGKPAISYTRQTIDIPPSKVEITEHVICKRWCFSCKKRVTPKVNFQDNRPVAY
;
A
#
# COMPACT_ATOMS: atom_id res chain seq x y z
N MET A 1 6.57 -15.49 -58.44
CA MET A 1 6.56 -14.76 -59.72
C MET A 1 7.63 -13.71 -59.63
N ASP A 2 8.66 -13.80 -60.47
CA ASP A 2 9.78 -12.86 -60.45
C ASP A 2 9.41 -11.65 -61.33
N LEU A 3 8.99 -10.55 -60.68
CA LEU A 3 8.43 -9.36 -61.34
C LEU A 3 9.45 -8.66 -62.26
N LEU A 4 10.75 -8.95 -62.07
CA LEU A 4 11.84 -8.37 -62.84
C LEU A 4 11.99 -8.98 -64.24
N SER A 5 11.47 -10.18 -64.47
CA SER A 5 11.51 -10.89 -65.76
C SER A 5 10.16 -10.91 -66.50
N ALA A 6 9.12 -10.32 -65.91
CA ALA A 6 7.77 -10.38 -66.46
C ALA A 6 7.63 -9.46 -67.69
N PRO A 7 6.89 -9.87 -68.74
CA PRO A 7 6.59 -9.01 -69.86
C PRO A 7 5.78 -7.78 -69.43
N ARG A 8 6.02 -6.65 -70.09
CA ARG A 8 5.42 -5.35 -69.75
C ARG A 8 3.88 -5.39 -69.65
N SER A 9 3.22 -6.20 -70.46
CA SER A 9 1.77 -6.39 -70.45
C SER A 9 1.27 -7.03 -69.15
N GLU A 10 2.01 -7.98 -68.61
CA GLU A 10 1.66 -8.67 -67.36
C GLU A 10 1.87 -7.76 -66.15
N LEU A 11 2.93 -6.95 -66.15
CA LEU A 11 3.14 -5.90 -65.15
C LEU A 11 2.02 -4.87 -65.14
N ILE A 12 1.56 -4.43 -66.31
CA ILE A 12 0.43 -3.49 -66.43
C ILE A 12 -0.84 -4.11 -65.84
N ARG A 13 -1.14 -5.39 -66.13
CA ARG A 13 -2.31 -6.08 -65.57
C ARG A 13 -2.25 -6.14 -64.05
N ILE A 14 -1.09 -6.48 -63.49
CA ILE A 14 -0.87 -6.55 -62.04
C ILE A 14 -1.02 -5.18 -61.40
N ILE A 15 -0.53 -4.11 -62.03
CA ILE A 15 -0.68 -2.75 -61.52
C ILE A 15 -2.16 -2.35 -61.44
N TYR A 16 -2.96 -2.63 -62.48
CA TYR A 16 -4.40 -2.37 -62.44
C TYR A 16 -5.11 -3.20 -61.37
N GLU A 17 -4.79 -4.50 -61.27
CA GLU A 17 -5.37 -5.38 -60.25
C GLU A 17 -5.01 -4.93 -58.82
N GLN A 18 -3.80 -4.40 -58.64
CA GLN A 18 -3.36 -3.82 -57.37
C GLN A 18 -4.06 -2.49 -57.09
N GLN A 19 -4.26 -1.63 -58.09
CA GLN A 19 -5.01 -0.38 -57.94
C GLN A 19 -6.47 -0.64 -57.55
N ASP A 20 -7.13 -1.62 -58.17
CA ASP A 20 -8.48 -2.04 -57.82
C ASP A 20 -8.55 -2.57 -56.38
N LYS A 21 -7.56 -3.35 -55.95
CA LYS A 21 -7.48 -3.85 -54.56
C LYS A 21 -7.22 -2.73 -53.55
N ILE A 22 -6.35 -1.77 -53.88
CA ILE A 22 -6.04 -0.64 -53.00
C ILE A 22 -7.30 0.20 -52.79
N THR A 23 -8.02 0.55 -53.86
CA THR A 23 -9.25 1.34 -53.76
C THR A 23 -10.34 0.60 -52.98
N ALA A 24 -10.51 -0.70 -53.19
CA ALA A 24 -11.44 -1.53 -52.41
C ALA A 24 -11.08 -1.59 -50.91
N LEU A 25 -9.79 -1.67 -50.56
CA LEU A 25 -9.35 -1.67 -49.17
C LEU A 25 -9.49 -0.29 -48.52
N GLU A 26 -9.17 0.78 -49.25
CA GLU A 26 -9.30 2.16 -48.77
C GLU A 26 -10.77 2.50 -48.48
N THR A 27 -11.70 2.10 -49.34
CA THR A 27 -13.13 2.28 -49.10
C THR A 27 -13.63 1.53 -47.86
N GLN A 28 -13.21 0.28 -47.66
CA GLN A 28 -13.54 -0.49 -46.45
C GLN A 28 -12.96 0.16 -45.18
N ILE A 29 -11.71 0.63 -45.22
CA ILE A 29 -11.07 1.31 -44.10
C ILE A 29 -11.82 2.61 -43.78
N ALA A 30 -12.22 3.38 -44.78
CA ALA A 30 -13.00 4.60 -44.60
C ALA A 30 -14.35 4.32 -43.94
N GLU A 31 -15.07 3.28 -44.38
CA GLU A 31 -16.34 2.86 -43.80
C GLU A 31 -16.19 2.41 -42.34
N ILE A 32 -15.20 1.56 -42.05
CA ILE A 32 -14.93 1.07 -40.68
C ILE A 32 -14.55 2.22 -39.76
N LYS A 33 -13.69 3.15 -40.22
CA LYS A 33 -13.33 4.35 -39.44
C LYS A 33 -14.53 5.25 -39.17
N ALA A 34 -15.41 5.44 -40.16
CA ALA A 34 -16.65 6.20 -39.97
C ALA A 34 -17.57 5.53 -38.93
N ARG A 35 -17.72 4.20 -38.99
CA ARG A 35 -18.48 3.43 -37.99
C ARG A 35 -17.89 3.56 -36.58
N LEU A 36 -16.57 3.50 -36.43
CA LEU A 36 -15.89 3.67 -35.14
C LEU A 36 -15.99 5.08 -34.58
N ASN A 37 -15.91 6.11 -35.43
CA ASN A 37 -16.07 7.50 -35.00
C ASN A 37 -17.50 7.81 -34.51
N ASN A 38 -18.50 7.13 -35.09
CA ASN A 38 -19.89 7.25 -34.67
C ASN A 38 -20.22 6.45 -33.39
N GLN A 39 -19.28 5.65 -32.87
CA GLN A 39 -19.45 4.96 -31.59
C GLN A 39 -19.02 5.85 -30.43
N ASP A 40 -19.95 6.13 -29.52
CA ASP A 40 -19.64 6.80 -28.27
C ASP A 40 -18.64 5.96 -27.44
N PRO A 41 -17.45 6.49 -27.09
CA PRO A 41 -16.50 5.76 -26.24
C PRO A 41 -17.07 5.45 -24.85
N LYS A 42 -18.10 6.19 -24.42
CA LYS A 42 -18.83 5.96 -23.16
C LYS A 42 -19.76 4.75 -23.20
N GLN A 43 -20.10 4.21 -24.38
CA GLN A 43 -20.96 3.03 -24.51
C GLN A 43 -20.18 1.71 -24.54
N GLN A 44 -18.93 1.72 -25.04
CA GLN A 44 -18.09 0.52 -25.16
C GLN A 44 -17.80 -0.17 -23.81
N ASN A 45 -17.76 0.60 -22.71
CA ASN A 45 -17.48 0.08 -21.35
C ASN A 45 -18.72 -0.09 -20.47
N LYS A 46 -19.93 -0.01 -21.04
CA LYS A 46 -21.15 -0.28 -20.28
C LYS A 46 -21.54 -1.75 -20.48
N PRO A 47 -21.74 -2.52 -19.39
CA PRO A 47 -22.32 -3.85 -19.54
C PRO A 47 -23.70 -3.76 -20.21
N PRO A 48 -24.12 -4.76 -21.01
CA PRO A 48 -25.44 -4.80 -21.63
C PRO A 48 -26.56 -4.59 -20.59
N SER A 49 -27.67 -3.96 -21.00
CA SER A 49 -28.77 -3.56 -20.09
C SER A 49 -29.40 -4.72 -19.30
N TRP A 50 -29.33 -5.94 -19.83
CA TRP A 50 -29.81 -7.16 -19.17
C TRP A 50 -28.90 -7.66 -18.04
N VAL A 51 -27.64 -7.21 -18.01
CA VAL A 51 -26.68 -7.61 -16.97
C VAL A 51 -27.01 -6.89 -15.68
N LYS A 52 -27.49 -7.65 -14.69
CA LYS A 52 -27.75 -7.14 -13.35
C LYS A 52 -26.43 -6.67 -12.72
N PRO A 53 -26.35 -5.43 -12.20
CA PRO A 53 -25.14 -4.97 -11.55
C PRO A 53 -24.88 -5.79 -10.28
N ASN A 54 -23.64 -6.25 -10.11
CA ASN A 54 -23.22 -7.05 -8.95
C ASN A 54 -23.31 -6.26 -7.63
N ILE A 55 -23.32 -4.92 -7.70
CA ILE A 55 -23.38 -4.04 -6.53
C ILE A 55 -24.53 -3.06 -6.71
N LYS A 56 -25.36 -2.89 -5.68
CA LYS A 56 -26.38 -1.83 -5.65
C LYS A 56 -25.69 -0.47 -5.75
N ASN A 57 -26.13 0.38 -6.68
CA ASN A 57 -25.65 1.76 -6.81
C ASN A 57 -25.94 2.55 -5.53
N LYS A 58 -25.00 2.53 -4.57
CA LYS A 58 -25.08 3.37 -3.38
C LYS A 58 -24.79 4.81 -3.81
N LYS A 59 -25.68 5.73 -3.45
CA LYS A 59 -25.41 7.16 -3.57
C LYS A 59 -24.09 7.45 -2.84
N LYS A 60 -23.11 8.01 -3.54
CA LYS A 60 -21.84 8.44 -2.96
C LYS A 60 -22.10 9.67 -2.08
N GLY A 61 -22.58 9.43 -0.86
CA GLY A 61 -22.68 10.46 0.17
C GLY A 61 -21.29 10.82 0.71
N PRO A 62 -21.14 11.98 1.36
CA PRO A 62 -19.91 12.30 2.07
C PRO A 62 -19.63 11.21 3.10
N ARG A 63 -18.36 10.80 3.19
CA ARG A 63 -17.92 9.82 4.19
C ARG A 63 -18.29 10.36 5.59
N LYS A 64 -18.95 9.53 6.41
CA LYS A 64 -19.24 9.86 7.81
C LYS A 64 -17.93 10.21 8.52
N LYS A 65 -17.81 11.46 8.99
CA LYS A 65 -16.68 11.90 9.81
C LYS A 65 -16.84 11.25 11.19
N ARG A 66 -15.72 10.77 11.75
CA ARG A 66 -15.67 10.33 13.15
C ARG A 66 -15.44 11.56 14.01
N GLU A 67 -16.04 11.60 15.20
CA GLU A 67 -15.84 12.70 16.15
C GLU A 67 -14.40 12.70 16.67
N GLU A 68 -13.86 11.52 16.97
CA GLU A 68 -12.49 11.36 17.45
C GLU A 68 -11.67 10.41 16.55
N ASN A 69 -10.39 10.75 16.39
CA ASN A 69 -9.42 9.90 15.71
C ASN A 69 -8.59 9.14 16.75
N PHE A 70 -8.78 7.82 16.83
CA PHE A 70 -7.98 6.91 17.68
C PHE A 70 -6.57 6.63 17.12
N GLY A 71 -6.17 7.30 16.05
CA GLY A 71 -4.81 7.22 15.53
C GLY A 71 -3.81 7.84 16.50
N ARG A 72 -2.71 7.13 16.75
CA ARG A 72 -1.58 7.66 17.52
C ARG A 72 -1.01 8.90 16.84
N LYS A 73 -0.78 9.97 17.61
CA LYS A 73 -0.03 11.16 17.16
C LYS A 73 1.47 10.84 17.12
N LEU A 74 2.17 11.38 16.12
CA LEU A 74 3.62 11.25 16.02
C LEU A 74 4.30 12.21 16.99
N ASP A 75 5.38 11.76 17.61
CA ASP A 75 6.18 12.53 18.57
C ASP A 75 7.33 13.28 17.86
N ILE A 76 8.05 14.14 18.58
CA ILE A 76 9.28 14.75 18.06
C ILE A 76 10.40 13.69 18.08
N PRO A 77 10.99 13.31 16.93
CA PRO A 77 11.99 12.25 16.89
C PRO A 77 13.33 12.71 17.46
N THR A 78 13.92 11.91 18.36
CA THR A 78 15.27 12.17 18.90
C THR A 78 16.37 11.95 17.86
N LYS A 79 16.16 11.01 16.93
CA LYS A 79 17.08 10.69 15.83
C LYS A 79 16.28 10.33 14.58
N GLN A 80 16.78 10.71 13.41
CA GLN A 80 16.21 10.31 12.11
C GLN A 80 17.25 9.51 11.32
N ILE A 81 16.79 8.43 10.68
CA ILE A 81 17.60 7.59 9.81
C ILE A 81 16.87 7.54 8.46
N PHE A 82 17.56 7.96 7.39
CA PHE A 82 17.01 7.96 6.04
C PHE A 82 17.42 6.66 5.33
N HIS A 83 16.43 5.98 4.74
CA HIS A 83 16.65 4.78 3.93
C HIS A 83 16.43 5.13 2.46
N SER A 84 17.52 5.15 1.67
CA SER A 84 17.48 5.42 0.23
C SER A 84 18.54 4.60 -0.50
N PHE A 85 18.24 4.19 -1.73
CA PHE A 85 19.24 3.61 -2.63
C PHE A 85 19.99 4.72 -3.37
N ASN A 86 21.30 4.54 -3.56
CA ASN A 86 22.12 5.41 -4.40
C ASN A 86 22.08 4.99 -5.88
N ILE A 87 21.79 3.70 -6.11
CA ILE A 87 21.84 3.03 -7.40
C ILE A 87 20.61 2.12 -7.51
N CYS A 88 20.03 1.99 -8.70
CA CYS A 88 18.91 1.08 -8.94
C CYS A 88 19.35 -0.37 -8.68
N PRO A 89 18.65 -1.14 -7.82
CA PRO A 89 19.03 -2.53 -7.52
C PRO A 89 18.86 -3.48 -8.70
N ASP A 90 18.01 -3.14 -9.68
CA ASP A 90 17.70 -4.03 -10.81
C ASP A 90 18.62 -3.81 -12.01
N CYS A 91 18.97 -2.55 -12.30
CA CYS A 91 19.72 -2.19 -13.52
C CYS A 91 21.03 -1.44 -13.27
N ASN A 92 21.42 -1.24 -12.01
CA ASN A 92 22.60 -0.47 -11.58
C ASN A 92 22.68 0.97 -12.12
N GLY A 93 21.56 1.52 -12.62
CA GLY A 93 21.47 2.90 -13.08
C GLY A 93 21.55 3.93 -11.95
N ARG A 94 22.00 5.15 -12.28
CA ARG A 94 22.00 6.28 -11.33
C ARG A 94 20.57 6.72 -11.03
N LEU A 95 20.27 6.88 -9.74
CA LEU A 95 18.96 7.36 -9.27
C LEU A 95 18.95 8.89 -9.17
N GLY A 96 17.76 9.47 -9.35
CA GLY A 96 17.54 10.91 -9.22
C GLY A 96 17.46 11.39 -7.77
N LYS A 97 16.97 12.61 -7.56
CA LYS A 97 16.77 13.16 -6.21
C LYS A 97 15.76 12.30 -5.44
N PRO A 98 16.06 11.91 -4.19
CA PRO A 98 15.13 11.10 -3.38
C PRO A 98 13.90 11.92 -3.00
N ALA A 99 12.74 11.24 -2.94
CA ALA A 99 11.48 11.78 -2.45
C ALA A 99 10.95 10.89 -1.31
N ILE A 100 10.29 11.52 -0.32
CA ILE A 100 9.77 10.80 0.85
C ILE A 100 8.48 10.08 0.45
N SER A 101 8.47 8.75 0.55
CA SER A 101 7.27 7.95 0.31
C SER A 101 6.37 7.88 1.54
N TYR A 102 6.93 7.51 2.69
CA TYR A 102 6.24 7.49 3.98
C TYR A 102 7.24 7.62 5.13
N THR A 103 6.74 7.93 6.33
CA THR A 103 7.54 8.00 7.55
C THR A 103 6.98 7.05 8.61
N ARG A 104 7.87 6.46 9.40
CA ARG A 104 7.52 5.58 10.53
C ARG A 104 8.42 5.92 11.72
N GLN A 105 7.84 5.91 12.92
CA GLN A 105 8.59 6.04 14.17
C GLN A 105 8.65 4.68 14.88
N THR A 106 9.84 4.29 15.31
CA THR A 106 10.07 3.14 16.20
C THR A 106 10.51 3.70 17.55
N ILE A 107 9.81 3.33 18.63
CA ILE A 107 10.19 3.69 19.99
C ILE A 107 10.79 2.46 20.64
N ASP A 108 12.10 2.48 20.82
CA ASP A 108 12.81 1.46 21.58
C ASP A 108 12.93 1.92 23.03
N ILE A 109 12.34 1.16 23.95
CA ILE A 109 12.47 1.41 25.39
C ILE A 109 13.78 0.74 25.82
N PRO A 110 14.79 1.49 26.29
CA PRO A 110 16.04 0.89 26.72
C PRO A 110 15.79 -0.04 27.92
N PRO A 111 16.50 -1.17 28.03
CA PRO A 111 16.41 -2.02 29.20
C PRO A 111 16.90 -1.24 30.42
N SER A 112 16.00 -0.91 31.34
CA SER A 112 16.34 -0.34 32.63
C SER A 112 16.74 -1.46 33.61
N LYS A 113 17.60 -1.13 34.57
CA LYS A 113 17.87 -2.06 35.69
C LYS A 113 16.57 -2.29 36.44
N VAL A 114 16.21 -3.56 36.65
CA VAL A 114 15.04 -3.92 37.46
C VAL A 114 15.46 -3.91 38.92
N GLU A 115 14.75 -3.13 39.73
CA GLU A 115 14.85 -3.20 41.18
C GLU A 115 13.85 -4.25 41.68
N ILE A 116 14.37 -5.32 42.29
CA ILE A 116 13.55 -6.38 42.88
C ILE A 116 13.64 -6.23 44.40
N THR A 117 12.52 -5.88 45.03
CA THR A 117 12.43 -5.78 46.49
C THR A 117 11.86 -7.08 47.06
N GLU A 118 12.70 -7.87 47.72
CA GLU A 118 12.23 -9.02 48.51
C GLU A 118 11.86 -8.57 49.93
N HIS A 119 10.60 -8.74 50.31
CA HIS A 119 10.12 -8.41 51.66
C HIS A 119 10.20 -9.63 52.58
N VAL A 120 11.25 -9.70 53.41
CA VAL A 120 11.43 -10.78 54.39
C VAL A 120 10.74 -10.46 55.71
N ILE A 121 9.71 -11.23 56.06
CA ILE A 121 8.94 -11.04 57.29
C ILE A 121 9.46 -11.98 58.38
N CYS A 122 10.13 -11.41 59.38
CA CYS A 122 10.66 -12.17 60.51
C CYS A 122 9.61 -12.35 61.63
N LYS A 123 9.41 -13.59 62.06
CA LYS A 123 8.60 -13.91 63.25
C LYS A 123 9.51 -13.99 64.47
N ARG A 124 9.07 -13.45 65.61
CA ARG A 124 9.80 -13.52 66.89
C ARG A 124 8.94 -14.10 68.00
N TRP A 125 9.57 -14.75 68.98
CA TRP A 125 8.91 -15.19 70.20
C TRP A 125 8.94 -14.07 71.24
N CYS A 126 7.79 -13.75 71.83
CA CYS A 126 7.72 -12.78 72.93
C CYS A 126 7.76 -13.51 74.27
N PHE A 127 8.76 -13.19 75.10
CA PHE A 127 8.94 -13.80 76.42
C PHE A 127 7.88 -13.37 77.44
N SER A 128 7.29 -12.17 77.28
CA SER A 128 6.26 -11.65 78.19
C SER A 128 4.90 -12.30 77.95
N CYS A 129 4.41 -12.32 76.71
CA CYS A 129 3.09 -12.88 76.38
C CYS A 129 3.11 -14.35 75.93
N LYS A 130 4.30 -14.97 75.82
CA LYS A 130 4.53 -16.37 75.39
C LYS A 130 3.83 -16.72 74.06
N LYS A 131 3.89 -15.81 73.09
CA LYS A 131 3.31 -15.99 71.74
C LYS A 131 4.33 -15.63 70.66
N ARG A 132 4.16 -16.22 69.47
CA ARG A 132 4.88 -15.79 68.26
C ARG A 132 4.22 -14.52 67.72
N VAL A 133 4.98 -13.44 67.63
CA VAL A 133 4.55 -12.17 67.07
C VAL A 133 5.13 -12.03 65.66
N THR A 134 4.30 -11.60 64.73
CA THR A 134 4.67 -11.30 63.35
C THR A 134 4.22 -9.88 63.06
N PRO A 135 5.04 -9.06 62.39
CA PRO A 135 4.61 -7.72 62.04
C PRO A 135 3.55 -7.71 60.95
N LYS A 136 2.66 -6.73 61.00
CA LYS A 136 1.70 -6.44 59.94
C LYS A 136 2.36 -5.45 58.97
N VAL A 137 2.67 -5.90 57.76
CA VAL A 137 3.37 -5.09 56.75
C VAL A 137 2.37 -4.72 55.66
N ASN A 138 2.41 -3.46 55.20
CA ASN A 138 1.75 -3.02 53.98
C ASN A 138 2.79 -2.94 52.86
N PHE A 139 2.59 -3.67 51.77
CA PHE A 139 3.52 -3.74 50.64
C PHE A 139 3.43 -2.55 49.67
N GLN A 140 2.53 -1.58 49.93
CA GLN A 140 2.45 -0.35 49.15
C GLN A 140 3.56 0.65 49.52
N ASP A 141 4.13 0.52 50.72
CA ASP A 141 5.18 1.40 51.22
C ASP A 141 6.53 0.66 51.23
N ASN A 142 7.44 1.03 50.31
CA ASN A 142 8.81 0.50 50.26
C ASN A 142 9.72 1.02 51.37
N ARG A 143 9.17 1.51 52.49
CA ARG A 143 9.96 1.99 53.63
C ARG A 143 10.28 0.81 54.56
N PRO A 144 11.55 0.62 54.96
CA PRO A 144 11.87 -0.38 55.96
C PRO A 144 11.16 -0.04 57.27
N VAL A 145 10.42 -1.01 57.82
CA VAL A 145 9.83 -0.87 59.16
C VAL A 145 10.98 -0.95 60.16
N ALA A 146 11.40 0.20 60.69
CA ALA A 146 12.36 0.25 61.79
C ALA A 146 11.72 -0.30 63.07
N TYR A 147 12.39 -1.25 63.72
CA TYR A 147 12.02 -1.78 65.04
C TYR A 147 12.94 -1.20 66.10
#